data_AF-A0AA38CPR1-F1
#
_entry.id   AF-A0AA38CPR1-F1
#
_cell.length_a   1.000
_cell.length_b   1.000
_cell.length_c   1.000
_cell.angle_alpha   90.00
_cell.angle_beta   90.00
_cell.angle_gamma   90.00
#
_symmetry.space_group_name_H-M   'P 1'
#
loop_
_entity.id
_entity.type
_entity.pdbx_description
1 polymer ?
#
loop_
_entity_poly.entity_id
_entity_poly.type
_entity_poly.pdbx_seq_one_letter_code
_entity_poly.pdbx_strand_id
1 'polypeptide(L)'
;MLDFGKKLAVKIGLENFVMWSPTACISEHPEYGSLLEDITENLHNAKEVADFVSESSFEIGAALELDAMGVGAKNDQAFPVLIEAGCLRNKHDMNIEKLNDELSKNQSNMAQLEWYKLVCKDRGYYDSFKEKHNKRDIDANLFRERLERFWDKMVDKVEKHQLPGDLQTQNKWINAGNAYRKLVEPLDIAHNYSKHKGNENHVSEWVRPHRHMVLEKWLKEKNQTRTGRAKQRRTKFASLTEDSCFWAHVEEACKNLQQVQAQHQVVQAQQLQERLKQFEDYVGNLIKDKSISAEIFLEGSSFMKWWHQYRTLQLESPGWKARSPLFNFIANEEWK
;
A
#
# COMPACT_ATOMS: atom_id res chain seq x y z
N MET A 1 8.57 -16.61 -4.21
CA MET A 1 8.41 -17.94 -3.60
C MET A 1 7.89 -18.97 -4.62
N LEU A 2 6.81 -18.69 -5.37
CA LEU A 2 6.40 -19.53 -6.51
C LEU A 2 7.52 -19.77 -7.53
N ASP A 3 8.37 -18.77 -7.81
CA ASP A 3 9.44 -18.91 -8.81
C ASP A 3 10.66 -19.71 -8.33
N PHE A 4 11.02 -19.66 -7.04
CA PHE A 4 12.16 -20.39 -6.49
C PHE A 4 11.79 -21.83 -6.09
N GLY A 5 10.61 -22.03 -5.49
CA GLY A 5 10.06 -23.37 -5.27
C GLY A 5 9.79 -24.10 -6.57
N LYS A 6 9.35 -23.39 -7.63
CA LYS A 6 9.30 -23.96 -8.99
C LYS A 6 10.68 -24.23 -9.55
N LYS A 7 11.68 -23.36 -9.37
CA LYS A 7 13.06 -23.63 -9.84
C LYS A 7 13.70 -24.80 -9.10
N LEU A 8 13.45 -24.97 -7.80
CA LEU A 8 13.90 -26.11 -7.03
C LEU A 8 13.14 -27.38 -7.41
N ALA A 9 11.81 -27.34 -7.56
CA ALA A 9 11.01 -28.46 -8.04
C ALA A 9 11.31 -28.82 -9.51
N VAL A 10 11.64 -27.84 -10.35
CA VAL A 10 12.10 -28.03 -11.74
C VAL A 10 13.52 -28.57 -11.75
N LYS A 11 14.41 -28.13 -10.85
CA LYS A 11 15.78 -28.63 -10.78
C LYS A 11 15.85 -30.05 -10.20
N ILE A 12 15.17 -30.30 -9.08
CA ILE A 12 14.97 -31.65 -8.51
C ILE A 12 14.22 -32.54 -9.50
N GLY A 13 13.17 -32.01 -10.16
CA GLY A 13 12.44 -32.71 -11.20
C GLY A 13 13.30 -33.05 -12.41
N LEU A 14 14.16 -32.14 -12.88
CA LEU A 14 15.08 -32.38 -14.00
C LEU A 14 16.20 -33.36 -13.60
N GLU A 15 16.74 -33.27 -12.39
CA GLU A 15 17.77 -34.18 -11.88
C GLU A 15 17.21 -35.60 -11.70
N ASN A 16 16.00 -35.74 -11.16
CA ASN A 16 15.31 -37.03 -11.06
C ASN A 16 14.90 -37.58 -12.44
N PHE A 17 14.52 -36.72 -13.39
CA PHE A 17 14.12 -37.12 -14.75
C PHE A 17 15.31 -37.54 -15.63
N VAL A 18 16.52 -37.01 -15.38
CA VAL A 18 17.75 -37.41 -16.08
C VAL A 18 18.23 -38.80 -15.65
N MET A 19 17.81 -39.28 -14.48
CA MET A 19 18.19 -40.59 -13.92
C MET A 19 17.17 -41.71 -14.17
N TRP A 20 15.95 -41.39 -14.64
CA TRP A 20 14.88 -42.37 -14.85
C TRP A 20 14.70 -42.79 -16.31
N SER A 21 14.38 -44.08 -16.52
CA SER A 21 13.95 -44.54 -17.83
C SER A 21 12.51 -44.06 -18.10
N PRO A 22 12.13 -43.75 -19.36
CA PRO A 22 10.79 -43.28 -19.70
C PRO A 22 9.65 -44.22 -19.28
N THR A 23 9.95 -45.51 -19.09
CA THR A 23 8.99 -46.53 -18.64
C THR A 23 8.71 -46.45 -17.13
N ALA A 24 9.66 -46.02 -16.30
CA ALA A 24 9.50 -45.88 -14.85
C ALA A 24 8.49 -44.78 -14.48
N CYS A 25 8.55 -43.62 -15.15
CA CYS A 25 7.60 -42.52 -14.95
C CYS A 25 6.14 -42.89 -15.23
N ILE A 26 5.90 -43.87 -16.12
CA ILE A 26 4.56 -44.30 -16.52
C ILE A 26 4.03 -45.37 -15.55
N SER A 27 4.90 -46.24 -15.03
CA SER A 27 4.53 -47.28 -14.07
C SER A 27 4.24 -46.74 -12.67
N GLU A 28 4.87 -45.64 -12.27
CA GLU A 28 4.65 -45.06 -10.93
C GLU A 28 3.38 -44.20 -10.81
N HIS A 29 2.86 -43.69 -11.93
CA HIS A 29 1.64 -42.88 -11.94
C HIS A 29 0.41 -43.59 -11.29
N PRO A 30 0.20 -44.91 -11.42
CA PRO A 30 -0.85 -45.62 -10.68
C PRO A 30 -0.48 -46.11 -9.27
N GLU A 31 0.77 -45.98 -8.82
CA GLU A 31 1.30 -46.65 -7.61
C GLU A 31 1.22 -45.81 -6.32
N TYR A 32 0.40 -44.76 -6.29
CA TYR A 32 0.15 -43.98 -5.05
C TYR A 32 -0.38 -44.82 -3.87
N GLY A 33 -0.85 -46.06 -4.13
CA GLY A 33 -1.35 -46.99 -3.11
C GLY A 33 -0.27 -47.65 -2.24
N SER A 34 0.94 -47.91 -2.77
CA SER A 34 2.07 -48.46 -2.01
C SER A 34 2.87 -47.39 -1.26
N LEU A 35 2.66 -46.11 -1.60
CA LEU A 35 3.37 -44.96 -1.05
C LEU A 35 3.35 -44.90 0.49
N LEU A 36 2.26 -45.34 1.13
CA LEU A 36 2.13 -45.33 2.59
C LEU A 36 3.06 -46.35 3.28
N GLU A 37 3.26 -47.52 2.66
CA GLU A 37 4.16 -48.56 3.19
C GLU A 37 5.61 -48.11 3.03
N ASP A 38 5.98 -47.57 1.87
CA ASP A 38 7.30 -47.01 1.58
C ASP A 38 7.65 -45.82 2.49
N ILE A 39 6.68 -44.92 2.75
CA ILE A 39 6.86 -43.81 3.71
C ILE A 39 7.15 -44.34 5.11
N THR A 40 6.47 -45.42 5.53
CA THR A 40 6.61 -46.00 6.87
C THR A 40 7.98 -46.68 7.05
N GLU A 41 8.48 -47.36 6.02
CA GLU A 41 9.81 -47.97 6.01
C GLU A 41 10.93 -46.91 6.00
N ASN A 42 10.77 -45.86 5.20
CA ASN A 42 11.71 -44.73 5.14
C ASN A 42 11.80 -43.95 6.46
N LEU A 43 10.69 -43.82 7.21
CA LEU A 43 10.70 -43.24 8.55
C LEU A 43 11.53 -44.06 9.57
N HIS A 44 11.71 -45.37 9.35
CA HIS A 44 12.54 -46.21 10.22
C HIS A 44 14.03 -45.99 9.97
N ASN A 45 14.43 -45.88 8.70
CA ASN A 45 15.82 -45.62 8.26
C ASN A 45 16.31 -44.20 8.59
N ALA A 46 15.38 -43.28 8.82
CA ALA A 46 15.67 -41.90 9.22
C ALA A 46 16.57 -41.78 10.47
N LYS A 47 16.54 -42.77 11.37
CA LYS A 47 17.33 -42.75 12.60
C LYS A 47 18.84 -42.93 12.35
N GLU A 48 19.24 -43.67 11.30
CA GLU A 48 20.65 -43.88 10.95
C GLU A 48 21.25 -42.68 10.19
N VAL A 49 20.44 -41.99 9.39
CA VAL A 49 20.84 -40.76 8.69
C VAL A 49 21.11 -39.62 9.68
N ALA A 50 20.31 -39.53 10.76
CA ALA A 50 20.42 -38.48 11.77
C ALA A 50 21.77 -38.48 12.51
N ASP A 51 22.34 -39.65 12.82
CA ASP A 51 23.59 -39.75 13.59
C ASP A 51 24.85 -39.37 12.78
N PHE A 52 24.76 -39.22 11.45
CA PHE A 52 25.93 -38.95 10.59
C PHE A 52 25.99 -37.51 10.06
N VAL A 53 24.86 -36.79 9.94
CA VAL A 53 24.81 -35.57 9.11
C VAL A 53 25.12 -34.29 9.89
N SER A 54 24.49 -34.06 11.05
CA SER A 54 24.66 -32.81 11.83
C SER A 54 23.99 -32.90 13.20
N GLU A 55 24.42 -32.07 14.16
CA GLU A 55 23.68 -31.86 15.43
C GLU A 55 22.50 -30.89 15.28
N SER A 56 22.41 -30.18 14.14
CA SER A 56 21.29 -29.28 13.85
C SER A 56 20.05 -30.07 13.47
N SER A 57 19.01 -30.00 14.31
CA SER A 57 17.69 -30.59 14.03
C SER A 57 17.12 -30.17 12.66
N PHE A 58 17.43 -28.96 12.20
CA PHE A 58 17.03 -28.47 10.88
C PHE A 58 17.80 -29.19 9.75
N GLU A 59 19.10 -29.39 9.91
CA GLU A 59 19.93 -30.07 8.91
C GLU A 59 19.62 -31.56 8.84
N ILE A 60 19.38 -32.21 9.99
CA ILE A 60 18.87 -33.59 10.05
C ILE A 60 17.55 -33.67 9.28
N GLY A 61 16.60 -32.77 9.55
CA GLY A 61 15.30 -32.75 8.86
C GLY A 61 15.43 -32.60 7.34
N ALA A 62 16.31 -31.70 6.88
CA ALA A 62 16.59 -31.50 5.45
C ALA A 62 17.23 -32.73 4.80
N ALA A 63 18.15 -33.40 5.51
CA ALA A 63 18.80 -34.62 5.03
C ALA A 63 17.78 -35.76 4.85
N LEU A 64 16.89 -35.93 5.84
CA LEU A 64 15.81 -36.91 5.80
C LEU A 64 14.84 -36.66 4.64
N GLU A 65 14.49 -35.40 4.40
CA GLU A 65 13.59 -35.03 3.32
C GLU A 65 14.22 -35.33 1.94
N LEU A 66 15.52 -35.07 1.76
CA LEU A 66 16.23 -35.41 0.52
C LEU A 66 16.37 -36.93 0.31
N ASP A 67 16.61 -37.68 1.38
CA ASP A 67 16.68 -39.15 1.31
C ASP A 67 15.32 -39.75 0.95
N ALA A 68 14.24 -39.27 1.58
CA ALA A 68 12.88 -39.68 1.28
C ALA A 68 12.46 -39.33 -0.16
N MET A 69 13.05 -38.30 -0.76
CA MET A 69 12.84 -37.93 -2.18
C MET A 69 13.73 -38.73 -3.16
N GLY A 70 14.54 -39.67 -2.66
CA GLY A 70 15.49 -40.45 -3.47
C GLY A 70 16.70 -39.65 -3.97
N VAL A 71 16.88 -38.40 -3.51
CA VAL A 71 17.99 -37.51 -3.89
C VAL A 71 19.26 -37.83 -3.09
N GLY A 72 19.08 -38.40 -1.89
CA GLY A 72 20.13 -38.82 -0.98
C GLY A 72 20.47 -37.74 0.06
N ALA A 73 20.55 -38.16 1.32
CA ALA A 73 20.78 -37.29 2.48
C ALA A 73 22.06 -36.41 2.42
N LYS A 74 23.06 -36.82 1.63
CA LYS A 74 24.37 -36.13 1.49
C LYS A 74 24.65 -35.68 0.07
N ASN A 75 23.60 -35.41 -0.70
CA ASN A 75 23.78 -34.92 -2.06
C ASN A 75 24.52 -33.56 -2.03
N ASP A 76 25.75 -33.54 -2.56
CA ASP A 76 26.65 -32.38 -2.52
C ASP A 76 26.08 -31.11 -3.20
N GLN A 77 25.05 -31.26 -4.02
CA GLN A 77 24.38 -30.13 -4.70
C GLN A 77 23.04 -29.77 -4.05
N ALA A 78 22.19 -30.74 -3.78
CA ALA A 78 20.84 -30.49 -3.28
C ALA A 78 20.83 -30.11 -1.78
N PHE A 79 21.69 -30.74 -0.97
CA PHE A 79 21.73 -30.49 0.47
C PHE A 79 22.10 -29.04 0.80
N PRO A 80 23.21 -28.46 0.30
CA PRO A 80 23.55 -27.06 0.60
C PRO A 80 22.48 -26.07 0.13
N VAL A 81 21.85 -26.33 -1.01
CA VAL A 81 20.78 -25.48 -1.56
C VAL A 81 19.55 -25.49 -0.66
N LEU A 82 19.15 -26.67 -0.15
CA LEU A 82 18.02 -26.79 0.76
C LEU A 82 18.30 -26.10 2.11
N ILE A 83 19.53 -26.24 2.63
CA ILE A 83 19.95 -25.53 3.84
C ILE A 83 19.93 -24.02 3.62
N GLU A 84 20.50 -23.52 2.53
CA GLU A 84 20.48 -22.09 2.20
C GLU A 84 19.06 -21.55 2.06
N ALA A 85 18.17 -22.29 1.38
CA ALA A 85 16.76 -21.93 1.24
C ALA A 85 16.05 -21.86 2.61
N GLY A 86 16.33 -22.80 3.51
CA GLY A 86 15.82 -22.80 4.87
C GLY A 86 16.34 -21.63 5.70
N CYS A 87 17.64 -21.34 5.64
CA CYS A 87 18.25 -20.17 6.27
C CYS A 87 17.64 -18.86 5.76
N LEU A 88 17.39 -18.76 4.45
CA LEU A 88 16.74 -17.60 3.85
C LEU A 88 15.29 -17.46 4.35
N ARG A 89 14.54 -18.55 4.42
CA ARG A 89 13.17 -18.58 5.00
C ARG A 89 13.17 -18.13 6.45
N ASN A 90 14.04 -18.68 7.29
CA ASN A 90 14.16 -18.28 8.69
C ASN A 90 14.48 -16.77 8.82
N LYS A 91 15.35 -16.25 7.95
CA LYS A 91 15.65 -14.80 7.91
C LYS A 91 14.44 -13.96 7.50
N HIS A 92 13.63 -14.44 6.55
CA HIS A 92 12.37 -13.80 6.17
C HIS A 92 11.38 -13.79 7.33
N ASP A 93 11.23 -14.90 8.05
CA ASP A 93 10.32 -15.04 9.19
C ASP A 93 10.71 -14.12 10.34
N MET A 94 12.01 -14.08 10.71
CA MET A 94 12.54 -13.13 11.70
C MET A 94 12.30 -11.67 11.30
N ASN A 95 12.48 -11.34 10.02
CA ASN A 95 12.20 -9.99 9.52
C ASN A 95 10.71 -9.64 9.63
N ILE A 96 9.81 -10.57 9.32
CA ILE A 96 8.36 -10.39 9.47
C ILE A 96 7.99 -10.19 10.94
N GLU A 97 8.52 -11.01 11.84
CA GLU A 97 8.26 -10.90 13.29
C GLU A 97 8.64 -9.51 13.78
N LYS A 98 9.85 -9.05 13.45
CA LYS A 98 10.30 -7.69 13.78
C LYS A 98 9.40 -6.60 13.19
N LEU A 99 8.96 -6.76 11.94
CA LEU A 99 8.04 -5.82 11.32
C LEU A 99 6.65 -5.83 11.97
N ASN A 100 6.17 -6.98 12.44
CA ASN A 100 4.91 -7.10 13.16
C ASN A 100 4.97 -6.37 14.51
N ASP A 101 6.09 -6.50 15.23
CA ASP A 101 6.33 -5.77 16.48
C ASP A 101 6.39 -4.27 16.24
N GLU A 102 7.13 -3.84 15.22
CA GLU A 102 7.24 -2.43 14.85
C GLU A 102 5.90 -1.86 14.36
N LEU A 103 5.12 -2.63 13.59
CA LEU A 103 3.77 -2.25 13.17
C LEU A 103 2.87 -2.04 14.39
N SER A 104 2.89 -2.97 15.35
CA SER A 104 2.09 -2.90 16.57
C SER A 104 2.45 -1.67 17.41
N LYS A 105 3.74 -1.36 17.55
CA LYS A 105 4.20 -0.13 18.22
C LYS A 105 3.70 1.12 17.49
N ASN A 106 3.74 1.12 16.16
CA ASN A 106 3.30 2.23 15.33
C ASN A 106 1.77 2.44 15.29
N GLN A 107 0.96 1.46 15.72
CA GLN A 107 -0.49 1.66 15.88
C GLN A 107 -0.79 2.77 16.89
N SER A 108 0.05 2.95 17.91
CA SER A 108 -0.07 4.08 18.83
C SER A 108 0.10 5.43 18.12
N ASN A 109 1.09 5.56 17.22
CA ASN A 109 1.30 6.78 16.44
C ASN A 109 0.12 7.03 15.46
N MET A 110 -0.43 5.98 14.85
CA MET A 110 -1.66 6.08 14.04
C MET A 110 -2.83 6.62 14.86
N ALA A 111 -3.08 6.06 16.05
CA ALA A 111 -4.16 6.51 16.93
C ALA A 111 -3.98 7.96 17.39
N GLN A 112 -2.73 8.41 17.62
CA GLN A 112 -2.44 9.81 17.93
C GLN A 112 -2.79 10.75 16.76
N LEU A 113 -2.52 10.34 15.52
CA LEU A 113 -2.92 11.12 14.35
C LEU A 113 -4.44 11.10 14.11
N GLU A 114 -5.12 10.00 14.40
CA GLU A 114 -6.59 9.95 14.38
C GLU A 114 -7.20 10.86 15.45
N TRP A 115 -6.60 10.91 16.65
CA TRP A 115 -7.01 11.85 17.70
C TRP A 115 -6.73 13.30 17.30
N TYR A 116 -5.55 13.57 16.73
CA TYR A 116 -5.21 14.88 16.18
C TYR A 116 -6.27 15.32 15.14
N LYS A 117 -6.67 14.41 14.25
CA LYS A 117 -7.75 14.65 13.29
C LYS A 117 -9.08 15.01 13.97
N LEU A 118 -9.44 14.29 15.03
CA LEU A 118 -10.68 14.52 15.77
C LEU A 118 -10.71 15.90 16.47
N VAL A 119 -9.57 16.40 16.94
CA VAL A 119 -9.51 17.68 17.67
C VAL A 119 -9.35 18.90 16.77
N CYS A 120 -8.93 18.73 15.52
CA CYS A 120 -8.80 19.81 14.52
C CYS A 120 -10.14 20.14 13.84
N LYS A 121 -11.20 20.43 14.62
CA LYS A 121 -12.57 20.57 14.10
C LYS A 121 -12.87 21.88 13.38
N ASP A 122 -12.08 22.93 13.58
CA ASP A 122 -12.41 24.25 13.03
C ASP A 122 -12.07 24.37 11.54
N ARG A 123 -10.90 23.85 11.15
CA ARG A 123 -10.35 23.93 9.78
C ARG A 123 -9.92 22.60 9.20
N GLY A 124 -10.02 21.52 9.98
CA GLY A 124 -9.49 20.21 9.61
C GLY A 124 -8.02 20.07 9.96
N TYR A 125 -7.59 18.81 10.05
CA TYR A 125 -6.24 18.44 10.46
C TYR A 125 -5.17 18.75 9.41
N TYR A 126 -5.53 18.72 8.12
CA TYR A 126 -4.69 19.14 7.00
C TYR A 126 -4.28 20.61 7.15
N ASP A 127 -5.27 21.51 7.20
CA ASP A 127 -5.02 22.96 7.31
C ASP A 127 -4.33 23.32 8.62
N SER A 128 -4.75 22.72 9.74
CA SER A 128 -4.10 22.92 11.04
C SER A 128 -2.61 22.54 10.99
N PHE A 129 -2.31 21.41 10.35
CA PHE A 129 -0.93 20.93 10.21
C PHE A 129 -0.09 21.77 9.25
N LYS A 130 -0.70 22.30 8.18
CA LYS A 130 -0.01 23.13 7.18
C LYS A 130 0.50 24.44 7.80
N GLU A 131 -0.28 25.02 8.71
CA GLU A 131 0.00 26.30 9.36
C GLU A 131 0.94 26.20 10.58
N LYS A 132 0.92 25.07 11.30
CA LYS A 132 1.83 24.75 12.43
C LYS A 132 1.84 25.78 13.57
N HIS A 133 0.67 26.15 14.07
CA HIS A 133 0.54 27.18 15.10
C HIS A 133 0.65 26.64 16.54
N ASN A 134 0.33 25.36 16.76
CA ASN A 134 0.17 24.79 18.09
C ASN A 134 1.17 23.67 18.37
N LYS A 135 1.43 23.43 19.65
CA LYS A 135 2.23 22.27 20.12
C LYS A 135 1.71 20.94 19.57
N ARG A 136 0.38 20.79 19.45
CA ARG A 136 -0.26 19.59 18.89
C ARG A 136 0.15 19.33 17.43
N ASP A 137 0.38 20.38 16.66
CA ASP A 137 0.78 20.27 15.24
C ASP A 137 2.24 19.78 15.14
N ILE A 138 3.08 20.20 16.09
CA ILE A 138 4.47 19.71 16.24
C ILE A 138 4.46 18.22 16.62
N ASP A 139 3.65 17.84 17.61
CA ASP A 139 3.50 16.44 18.03
C ASP A 139 2.98 15.56 16.88
N ALA A 140 2.00 16.05 16.12
CA ALA A 140 1.51 15.40 14.91
C ALA A 140 2.63 15.17 13.88
N ASN A 141 3.54 16.13 13.70
CA ASN A 141 4.69 15.95 12.79
C ASN A 141 5.66 14.88 13.30
N LEU A 142 5.87 14.77 14.62
CA LEU A 142 6.69 13.70 15.19
C LEU A 142 6.07 12.32 14.95
N PHE A 143 4.75 12.19 15.08
CA PHE A 143 4.04 10.94 14.78
C PHE A 143 4.09 10.61 13.29
N ARG A 144 3.89 11.60 12.42
CA ARG A 144 4.06 11.48 10.95
C ARG A 144 5.44 10.91 10.60
N GLU A 145 6.51 11.50 11.12
CA GLU A 145 7.90 11.07 10.86
C GLU A 145 8.21 9.66 11.37
N ARG A 146 7.64 9.25 12.50
CA ARG A 146 7.80 7.88 13.02
C ARG A 146 7.17 6.86 12.09
N LEU A 147 5.96 7.16 11.60
CA LEU A 147 5.26 6.29 10.67
C LEU A 147 5.96 6.25 9.31
N GLU A 148 6.41 7.40 8.81
CA GLU A 148 7.23 7.51 7.61
C GLU A 148 8.44 6.58 7.66
N ARG A 149 9.27 6.69 8.71
CA ARG A 149 10.46 5.83 8.87
C ARG A 149 10.14 4.34 8.87
N PHE A 150 9.01 3.95 9.47
CA PHE A 150 8.59 2.56 9.50
C PHE A 150 8.19 2.07 8.10
N TRP A 151 7.34 2.81 7.40
CA TRP A 151 6.86 2.41 6.07
C TRP A 151 7.97 2.45 5.01
N ASP A 152 8.87 3.43 5.06
CA ASP A 152 10.04 3.49 4.16
C ASP A 152 10.94 2.26 4.37
N LYS A 153 11.24 1.91 5.63
CA LYS A 153 12.03 0.72 5.96
C LYS A 153 11.36 -0.58 5.50
N MET A 154 10.03 -0.67 5.64
CA MET A 154 9.28 -1.83 5.22
C MET A 154 9.36 -1.99 3.69
N VAL A 155 9.11 -0.91 2.94
CA VAL A 155 9.23 -0.90 1.48
C VAL A 155 10.64 -1.27 1.04
N ASP A 156 11.68 -0.69 1.65
CA ASP A 156 13.08 -1.01 1.37
C ASP A 156 13.38 -2.52 1.55
N LYS A 157 12.84 -3.14 2.61
CA LYS A 157 12.99 -4.59 2.84
C LYS A 157 12.29 -5.44 1.79
N VAL A 158 11.13 -5.01 1.30
CA VAL A 158 10.41 -5.69 0.23
C VAL A 158 11.21 -5.62 -1.07
N GLU A 159 11.71 -4.45 -1.42
CA GLU A 159 12.46 -4.22 -2.66
C GLU A 159 13.82 -4.92 -2.67
N LYS A 160 14.45 -5.05 -1.50
CA LYS A 160 15.69 -5.84 -1.31
C LYS A 160 15.46 -7.34 -1.19
N HIS A 161 14.24 -7.83 -1.44
CA HIS A 161 13.87 -9.25 -1.33
C HIS A 161 14.20 -9.89 0.04
N GLN A 162 14.14 -9.09 1.11
CA GLN A 162 14.40 -9.54 2.48
C GLN A 162 13.15 -10.08 3.18
N LEU A 163 12.03 -10.14 2.47
CA LEU A 163 10.72 -10.55 2.94
C LEU A 163 10.10 -11.56 1.96
N PRO A 164 9.12 -12.36 2.40
CA PRO A 164 8.39 -13.27 1.52
C PRO A 164 7.76 -12.56 0.34
N GLY A 165 7.85 -13.19 -0.83
CA GLY A 165 7.38 -12.59 -2.09
C GLY A 165 5.86 -12.38 -2.16
N ASP A 166 5.08 -13.05 -1.30
CA ASP A 166 3.62 -12.91 -1.21
C ASP A 166 3.20 -11.82 -0.21
N LEU A 167 4.12 -11.21 0.55
CA LEU A 167 3.79 -10.23 1.59
C LEU A 167 2.92 -9.09 1.07
N GLN A 168 3.20 -8.61 -0.14
CA GLN A 168 2.48 -7.52 -0.83
C GLN A 168 1.02 -7.87 -1.14
N THR A 169 0.68 -9.16 -1.14
CA THR A 169 -0.67 -9.69 -1.40
C THR A 169 -1.47 -9.95 -0.12
N GLN A 170 -0.80 -9.96 1.03
CA GLN A 170 -1.43 -10.29 2.31
C GLN A 170 -2.34 -9.14 2.78
N ASN A 171 -3.57 -9.48 3.18
CA ASN A 171 -4.59 -8.51 3.59
C ASN A 171 -4.13 -7.59 4.72
N LYS A 172 -3.34 -8.10 5.67
CA LYS A 172 -2.81 -7.35 6.81
C LYS A 172 -2.02 -6.13 6.36
N TRP A 173 -1.00 -6.33 5.52
CA TRP A 173 -0.10 -5.27 5.07
C TRP A 173 -0.79 -4.28 4.14
N ILE A 174 -1.63 -4.76 3.23
CA ILE A 174 -2.36 -3.88 2.31
C ILE A 174 -3.34 -3.00 3.08
N ASN A 175 -4.09 -3.56 4.04
CA ASN A 175 -5.05 -2.78 4.81
C ASN A 175 -4.36 -1.76 5.73
N ALA A 176 -3.27 -2.17 6.41
CA ALA A 176 -2.47 -1.27 7.25
C ALA A 176 -1.83 -0.14 6.43
N GLY A 177 -1.24 -0.47 5.28
CA GLY A 177 -0.60 0.50 4.39
C GLY A 177 -1.60 1.48 3.79
N ASN A 178 -2.80 0.99 3.42
CA ASN A 178 -3.86 1.86 2.94
C ASN A 178 -4.41 2.80 4.03
N ALA A 179 -4.54 2.32 5.28
CA ALA A 179 -4.94 3.16 6.41
C ALA A 179 -3.89 4.26 6.68
N TYR A 180 -2.61 3.88 6.70
CA TYR A 180 -1.49 4.82 6.78
C TYR A 180 -1.55 5.88 5.67
N ARG A 181 -1.63 5.46 4.41
CA ARG A 181 -1.67 6.36 3.26
C ARG A 181 -2.79 7.40 3.38
N LYS A 182 -4.01 6.97 3.68
CA LYS A 182 -5.17 7.87 3.81
C LYS A 182 -5.08 8.84 4.97
N LEU A 183 -4.40 8.48 6.06
CA LEU A 183 -4.26 9.33 7.24
C LEU A 183 -3.04 10.25 7.17
N VAL A 184 -1.92 9.79 6.60
CA VAL A 184 -0.62 10.45 6.69
C VAL A 184 -0.22 11.18 5.42
N GLU A 185 -0.58 10.69 4.24
CA GLU A 185 -0.23 11.37 2.99
C GLU A 185 -0.81 12.80 2.90
N PRO A 186 -2.03 13.10 3.40
CA PRO A 186 -2.48 14.49 3.58
C PRO A 186 -1.50 15.37 4.36
N LEU A 187 -0.86 14.83 5.41
CA LEU A 187 0.12 15.58 6.20
C LEU A 187 1.45 15.75 5.46
N ASP A 188 1.87 14.76 4.67
CA ASP A 188 3.03 14.87 3.78
C ASP A 188 2.80 15.93 2.68
N ILE A 189 1.59 15.99 2.12
CA ILE A 189 1.16 17.04 1.19
C ILE A 189 1.20 18.40 1.88
N ALA A 190 0.58 18.53 3.06
CA ALA A 190 0.59 19.78 3.82
C ALA A 190 2.02 20.26 4.10
N HIS A 191 2.91 19.32 4.46
CA HIS A 191 4.32 19.61 4.68
C HIS A 191 5.01 20.12 3.41
N ASN A 192 4.79 19.46 2.27
CA ASN A 192 5.36 19.83 0.98
C ASN A 192 4.92 21.24 0.55
N TYR A 193 3.62 21.51 0.52
CA TYR A 193 3.09 22.79 0.07
C TYR A 193 3.38 23.94 1.05
N SER A 194 3.56 23.65 2.34
CA SER A 194 4.03 24.61 3.35
C SER A 194 5.49 25.02 3.12
N LYS A 195 6.39 24.07 2.80
CA LYS A 195 7.82 24.32 2.61
C LYS A 195 8.17 24.96 1.25
N HIS A 196 7.60 24.45 0.16
CA HIS A 196 8.02 24.81 -1.20
C HIS A 196 7.16 25.93 -1.81
N LYS A 197 6.33 26.62 -1.00
CA LYS A 197 5.30 27.59 -1.44
C LYS A 197 4.44 27.06 -2.60
N GLY A 198 4.26 25.74 -2.69
CA GLY A 198 3.57 25.11 -3.79
C GLY A 198 4.28 25.22 -5.15
N ASN A 199 5.61 25.20 -5.23
CA ASN A 199 6.28 25.11 -6.54
C ASN A 199 6.30 23.68 -7.10
N GLU A 200 6.12 22.67 -6.25
CA GLU A 200 6.24 21.26 -6.61
C GLU A 200 4.88 20.57 -6.46
N ASN A 201 4.37 20.02 -7.57
CA ASN A 201 3.13 19.25 -7.56
C ASN A 201 3.37 17.90 -6.87
N HIS A 202 2.73 17.67 -5.73
CA HIS A 202 2.94 16.44 -4.96
C HIS A 202 2.48 15.18 -5.70
N VAL A 203 1.57 15.30 -6.68
CA VAL A 203 1.12 14.15 -7.48
C VAL A 203 2.21 13.67 -8.45
N SER A 204 3.22 14.50 -8.72
CA SER A 204 4.35 14.11 -9.57
C SER A 204 5.19 13.02 -8.91
N GLU A 205 5.58 12.02 -9.71
CA GLU A 205 6.37 10.86 -9.29
C GLU A 205 7.68 11.22 -8.57
N TRP A 206 8.29 12.34 -8.95
CA TRP A 206 9.55 12.84 -8.36
C TRP A 206 9.38 13.50 -6.99
N VAL A 207 8.17 13.96 -6.66
CA VAL A 207 7.87 14.71 -5.42
C VAL A 207 7.15 13.81 -4.41
N ARG A 208 6.29 12.93 -4.91
CA ARG A 208 5.51 12.02 -4.09
C ARG A 208 6.43 11.01 -3.39
N PRO A 209 6.36 10.86 -2.06
CA PRO A 209 7.16 9.86 -1.36
C PRO A 209 6.92 8.44 -1.91
N HIS A 210 8.01 7.75 -2.23
CA HIS A 210 7.99 6.41 -2.87
C HIS A 210 7.08 5.41 -2.15
N ARG A 211 7.10 5.42 -0.81
CA ARG A 211 6.23 4.58 0.03
C ARG A 211 4.74 4.66 -0.35
N HIS A 212 4.22 5.85 -0.66
CA HIS A 212 2.79 6.02 -0.94
C HIS A 212 2.44 5.42 -2.30
N MET A 213 3.35 5.55 -3.27
CA MET A 213 3.22 4.95 -4.60
C MET A 213 3.22 3.42 -4.52
N VAL A 214 4.16 2.83 -3.77
CA VAL A 214 4.25 1.38 -3.57
C VAL A 214 3.01 0.84 -2.88
N LEU A 215 2.56 1.47 -1.79
CA LEU A 215 1.37 1.02 -1.05
C LEU A 215 0.07 1.17 -1.86
N GLU A 216 -0.05 2.23 -2.66
CA GLU A 216 -1.17 2.39 -3.58
C GLU A 216 -1.16 1.33 -4.68
N LYS A 217 0.01 0.98 -5.21
CA LYS A 217 0.17 -0.10 -6.20
C LYS A 217 -0.33 -1.43 -5.65
N TRP A 218 0.07 -1.82 -4.43
CA TRP A 218 -0.41 -3.07 -3.80
C TRP A 218 -1.93 -3.10 -3.66
N LEU A 219 -2.53 -1.97 -3.30
CA LEU A 219 -3.99 -1.85 -3.20
C LEU A 219 -4.67 -1.98 -4.57
N LYS A 220 -4.12 -1.35 -5.62
CA LYS A 220 -4.65 -1.43 -6.99
C LYS A 220 -4.61 -2.87 -7.51
N GLU A 221 -3.47 -3.55 -7.36
CA GLU A 221 -3.30 -4.95 -7.78
C GLU A 221 -4.29 -5.88 -7.07
N LYS A 222 -4.47 -5.71 -5.76
CA LYS A 222 -5.50 -6.45 -4.99
C LYS A 222 -6.93 -6.17 -5.47
N ASN A 223 -7.23 -4.94 -5.88
CA ASN A 223 -8.57 -4.61 -6.37
C ASN A 223 -8.80 -5.15 -7.79
N GLN A 224 -7.76 -5.26 -8.61
CA GLN A 224 -7.81 -5.88 -9.93
C GLN A 224 -8.09 -7.39 -9.85
N THR A 225 -7.58 -8.08 -8.83
CA THR A 225 -7.91 -9.51 -8.62
C THR A 225 -9.33 -9.74 -8.11
N ARG A 226 -10.07 -8.68 -7.78
CA ARG A 226 -11.46 -8.72 -7.28
C ARG A 226 -12.50 -8.35 -8.35
N THR A 227 -12.11 -8.25 -9.61
CA THR A 227 -13.00 -7.96 -10.74
C THR A 227 -14.16 -8.95 -10.76
N GLY A 228 -15.39 -8.44 -10.55
CA GLY A 228 -16.61 -9.24 -10.45
C GLY A 228 -17.45 -8.97 -9.20
N ARG A 229 -16.88 -8.38 -8.13
CA ARG A 229 -17.70 -7.85 -7.02
C ARG A 229 -18.14 -6.43 -7.35
N ALA A 230 -19.46 -6.22 -7.45
CA ALA A 230 -20.04 -4.88 -7.51
C ALA A 230 -19.50 -4.05 -6.33
N LYS A 231 -18.93 -2.87 -6.61
CA LYS A 231 -18.58 -1.91 -5.55
C LYS A 231 -19.87 -1.60 -4.79
N GLN A 232 -19.94 -2.05 -3.55
CA GLN A 232 -21.04 -1.70 -2.66
C GLN A 232 -21.04 -0.17 -2.51
N ARG A 233 -22.15 0.46 -2.91
CA ARG A 233 -22.30 1.91 -2.78
C ARG A 233 -22.32 2.25 -1.30
N ARG A 234 -21.53 3.24 -0.91
CA ARG A 234 -21.49 3.69 0.47
C ARG A 234 -22.81 4.35 0.86
N THR A 235 -23.24 4.11 2.09
CA THR A 235 -24.41 4.76 2.68
C THR A 235 -24.03 6.05 3.41
N LYS A 236 -22.80 6.16 3.90
CA LYS A 236 -22.26 7.31 4.64
C LYS A 236 -20.94 7.79 4.03
N PHE A 237 -20.61 9.06 4.28
CA PHE A 237 -19.29 9.62 3.95
C PHE A 237 -18.17 8.84 4.63
N ALA A 238 -17.01 8.83 3.99
CA ALA A 238 -15.85 8.11 4.48
C ALA A 238 -15.29 8.80 5.74
N SER A 239 -14.73 8.04 6.69
CA SER A 239 -14.00 8.63 7.82
C SER A 239 -12.70 9.30 7.39
N LEU A 240 -12.08 8.78 6.35
CA LEU A 240 -10.91 9.30 5.65
C LEU A 240 -11.19 9.28 4.15
N THR A 241 -10.77 10.32 3.43
CA THR A 241 -10.91 10.39 1.98
C THR A 241 -10.19 9.21 1.32
N GLU A 242 -10.85 8.55 0.36
CA GLU A 242 -10.29 7.37 -0.32
C GLU A 242 -9.06 7.69 -1.15
N ASP A 243 -9.13 8.82 -1.83
CA ASP A 243 -8.01 9.42 -2.54
C ASP A 243 -7.16 10.22 -1.55
N SER A 244 -5.98 9.69 -1.23
CA SER A 244 -5.05 10.32 -0.31
C SER A 244 -4.34 11.52 -0.92
N CYS A 245 -4.33 11.66 -2.26
CA CYS A 245 -3.80 12.80 -2.97
C CYS A 245 -4.80 13.96 -3.10
N PHE A 246 -6.01 13.81 -2.54
CA PHE A 246 -7.08 14.82 -2.63
C PHE A 246 -6.59 16.24 -2.33
N TRP A 247 -5.83 16.43 -1.25
CA TRP A 247 -5.35 17.75 -0.87
C TRP A 247 -4.33 18.34 -1.85
N ALA A 248 -3.55 17.51 -2.54
CA ALA A 248 -2.66 18.01 -3.59
C ALA A 248 -3.48 18.58 -4.76
N HIS A 249 -4.59 17.93 -5.12
CA HIS A 249 -5.52 18.45 -6.12
C HIS A 249 -6.16 19.77 -5.69
N VAL A 250 -6.52 19.93 -4.41
CA VAL A 250 -7.01 21.20 -3.84
C VAL A 250 -5.96 22.31 -4.00
N GLU A 251 -4.70 22.04 -3.65
CA GLU A 251 -3.63 23.04 -3.77
C GLU A 251 -3.39 23.47 -5.22
N GLU A 252 -3.39 22.54 -6.18
CA GLU A 252 -3.29 22.89 -7.60
C GLU A 252 -4.52 23.68 -8.09
N ALA A 253 -5.72 23.34 -7.61
CA ALA A 253 -6.93 24.10 -7.91
C ALA A 253 -6.87 25.53 -7.36
N CYS A 254 -6.37 25.72 -6.13
CA CYS A 254 -6.11 27.04 -5.55
C CYS A 254 -5.13 27.86 -6.39
N LYS A 255 -4.03 27.27 -6.86
CA LYS A 255 -3.06 27.96 -7.73
C LYS A 255 -3.67 28.35 -9.07
N ASN A 256 -4.39 27.42 -9.71
CA ASN A 256 -5.07 27.69 -10.98
C ASN A 256 -6.06 28.86 -10.81
N LEU A 257 -6.77 28.91 -9.68
CA LEU A 257 -7.70 29.98 -9.36
C LEU A 257 -7.01 31.34 -9.20
N GLN A 258 -5.89 31.39 -8.45
CA GLN A 258 -5.09 32.59 -8.31
C GLN A 258 -4.53 33.07 -9.66
N GLN A 259 -4.13 32.15 -10.54
CA GLN A 259 -3.67 32.47 -11.89
C GLN A 259 -4.79 33.05 -12.74
N VAL A 260 -6.02 32.50 -12.68
CA VAL A 260 -7.18 33.08 -13.39
C VAL A 260 -7.45 34.51 -12.95
N GLN A 261 -7.34 34.80 -11.65
CA GLN A 261 -7.56 36.15 -11.11
C GLN A 261 -6.46 37.14 -11.53
N ALA A 262 -5.23 36.67 -11.69
CA ALA A 262 -4.08 37.51 -12.07
C ALA A 262 -3.92 37.69 -13.58
N GLN A 263 -4.57 36.87 -14.42
CA GLN A 263 -4.23 36.76 -15.84
C GLN A 263 -5.10 37.62 -16.75
N HIS A 264 -4.46 38.39 -17.63
CA HIS A 264 -5.11 39.25 -18.62
C HIS A 264 -5.31 38.59 -20.00
N GLN A 265 -4.71 37.42 -20.25
CA GLN A 265 -4.72 36.76 -21.57
C GLN A 265 -5.80 35.68 -21.71
N VAL A 266 -6.65 35.82 -22.74
CA VAL A 266 -7.88 35.01 -22.94
C VAL A 266 -7.63 33.51 -23.14
N VAL A 267 -6.61 33.10 -23.90
CA VAL A 267 -6.36 31.68 -24.23
C VAL A 267 -5.89 30.88 -23.01
N GLN A 268 -4.99 31.47 -22.21
CA GLN A 268 -4.53 30.83 -20.98
C GLN A 268 -5.64 30.81 -19.91
N ALA A 269 -6.51 31.82 -19.89
CA ALA A 269 -7.69 31.81 -19.05
C ALA A 269 -8.55 30.57 -19.35
N GLN A 270 -8.94 30.31 -20.61
CA GLN A 270 -9.77 29.16 -20.99
C GLN A 270 -9.21 27.81 -20.53
N GLN A 271 -7.91 27.57 -20.69
CA GLN A 271 -7.27 26.32 -20.23
C GLN A 271 -7.35 26.16 -18.70
N LEU A 272 -7.17 27.25 -17.95
CA LEU A 272 -7.31 27.24 -16.50
C LEU A 272 -8.76 27.02 -16.07
N GLN A 273 -9.74 27.56 -16.82
CA GLN A 273 -11.16 27.31 -16.54
C GLN A 273 -11.52 25.84 -16.67
N GLU A 274 -11.02 25.20 -17.74
CA GLU A 274 -11.24 23.78 -17.97
C GLU A 274 -10.64 22.92 -16.83
N ARG A 275 -9.42 23.24 -16.37
CA ARG A 275 -8.80 22.56 -15.22
C ARG A 275 -9.62 22.71 -13.93
N LEU A 276 -10.16 23.90 -13.67
CA LEU A 276 -11.00 24.14 -12.50
C LEU A 276 -12.31 23.36 -12.57
N LYS A 277 -12.92 23.27 -13.76
CA LYS A 277 -14.12 22.45 -13.99
C LYS A 277 -13.84 20.95 -13.82
N GLN A 278 -12.71 20.47 -14.33
CA GLN A 278 -12.28 19.08 -14.13
C GLN A 278 -12.09 18.75 -12.65
N PHE A 279 -11.54 19.68 -11.87
CA PHE A 279 -11.43 19.52 -10.43
C PHE A 279 -12.81 19.50 -9.76
N GLU A 280 -13.73 20.38 -10.16
CA GLU A 280 -15.13 20.37 -9.69
C GLU A 280 -15.82 19.02 -9.96
N ASP A 281 -15.71 18.51 -11.19
CA ASP A 281 -16.27 17.21 -11.60
C ASP A 281 -15.64 16.05 -10.80
N TYR A 282 -14.32 16.10 -10.55
CA TYR A 282 -13.62 15.16 -9.70
C TYR A 282 -14.20 15.14 -8.27
N VAL A 283 -14.39 16.32 -7.65
CA VAL A 283 -15.00 16.40 -6.31
C VAL A 283 -16.45 15.93 -6.32
N GLY A 284 -17.23 16.27 -7.35
CA GLY A 284 -18.61 15.81 -7.52
C GLY A 284 -18.71 14.28 -7.58
N ASN A 285 -17.78 13.62 -8.27
CA ASN A 285 -17.71 12.16 -8.30
C ASN A 285 -17.38 11.56 -6.93
N LEU A 286 -16.44 12.16 -6.18
CA LEU A 286 -16.12 11.70 -4.83
C LEU A 286 -17.30 11.85 -3.86
N ILE A 287 -18.07 12.93 -3.97
CA ILE A 287 -19.28 13.16 -3.18
C ILE A 287 -20.36 12.12 -3.52
N LYS A 288 -20.60 11.90 -4.82
CA LYS A 288 -21.58 10.90 -5.31
C LYS A 288 -21.26 9.49 -4.82
N ASP A 289 -19.98 9.14 -4.75
CA ASP A 289 -19.49 7.86 -4.24
C ASP A 289 -19.36 7.82 -2.71
N LYS A 290 -19.62 8.94 -2.02
CA LYS A 290 -19.38 9.14 -0.58
C LYS A 290 -17.98 8.69 -0.17
N SER A 291 -17.00 8.95 -1.02
CA SER A 291 -15.60 8.54 -0.86
C SER A 291 -14.72 9.62 -0.23
N ILE A 292 -15.33 10.74 0.16
CA ILE A 292 -14.67 11.88 0.80
C ILE A 292 -15.00 11.98 2.29
N SER A 293 -14.06 12.54 3.06
CA SER A 293 -14.23 12.86 4.49
C SER A 293 -15.02 14.15 4.66
N ALA A 294 -16.00 14.17 5.58
CA ALA A 294 -16.80 15.38 5.82
C ALA A 294 -15.98 16.59 6.32
N GLU A 295 -14.76 16.36 6.81
CA GLU A 295 -13.87 17.44 7.29
C GLU A 295 -13.44 18.41 6.18
N ILE A 296 -13.55 18.01 4.91
CA ILE A 296 -13.22 18.92 3.81
C ILE A 296 -14.20 20.11 3.76
N PHE A 297 -15.41 19.95 4.30
CA PHE A 297 -16.47 20.95 4.27
C PHE A 297 -16.49 21.84 5.51
N LEU A 298 -15.45 21.76 6.35
CA LEU A 298 -15.28 22.71 7.45
C LEU A 298 -15.01 24.11 6.88
N GLU A 299 -15.69 25.13 7.40
CA GLU A 299 -15.59 26.53 6.93
C GLU A 299 -14.14 27.04 6.86
N GLY A 300 -13.29 26.60 7.80
CA GLY A 300 -11.87 26.98 7.82
C GLY A 300 -10.97 26.25 6.82
N SER A 301 -11.49 25.24 6.11
CA SER A 301 -10.68 24.36 5.27
C SER A 301 -10.19 25.05 3.99
N SER A 302 -9.05 24.61 3.46
CA SER A 302 -8.55 25.09 2.16
C SER A 302 -9.53 24.79 1.01
N PHE A 303 -10.28 23.69 1.09
CA PHE A 303 -11.29 23.37 0.08
C PHE A 303 -12.47 24.35 0.11
N MET A 304 -12.99 24.69 1.30
CA MET A 304 -14.09 25.66 1.40
C MET A 304 -13.65 27.07 0.98
N LYS A 305 -12.43 27.48 1.35
CA LYS A 305 -11.84 28.74 0.86
C LYS A 305 -11.75 28.77 -0.67
N TRP A 306 -11.25 27.70 -1.29
CA TRP A 306 -11.23 27.55 -2.74
C TRP A 306 -12.65 27.64 -3.33
N TRP A 307 -13.60 26.91 -2.77
CA TRP A 307 -14.98 26.86 -3.25
C TRP A 307 -15.65 28.24 -3.24
N HIS A 308 -15.50 29.01 -2.16
CA HIS A 308 -16.06 30.36 -2.09
C HIS A 308 -15.50 31.28 -3.18
N GLN A 309 -14.19 31.25 -3.41
CA GLN A 309 -13.58 32.08 -4.45
C GLN A 309 -13.97 31.61 -5.85
N TYR A 310 -14.00 30.29 -6.07
CA TYR A 310 -14.42 29.69 -7.32
C TYR A 310 -15.87 30.03 -7.67
N ARG A 311 -16.76 29.95 -6.69
CA ARG A 311 -18.16 30.36 -6.80
C ARG A 311 -18.29 31.82 -7.21
N THR A 312 -17.54 32.73 -6.57
CA THR A 312 -17.57 34.15 -6.91
C THR A 312 -17.16 34.38 -8.37
N LEU A 313 -16.07 33.73 -8.81
CA LEU A 313 -15.61 33.81 -10.20
C LEU A 313 -16.65 33.31 -11.21
N GLN A 314 -17.36 32.20 -10.89
CA GLN A 314 -18.43 31.66 -11.73
C GLN A 314 -19.61 32.65 -11.86
N LEU A 315 -19.99 33.33 -10.77
CA LEU A 315 -21.10 34.27 -10.75
C LEU A 315 -20.80 35.57 -11.50
N GLU A 316 -19.56 36.05 -11.42
CA GLU A 316 -19.11 37.29 -12.05
C GLU A 316 -18.84 37.14 -13.56
N SER A 317 -18.61 35.92 -14.05
CA SER A 317 -18.25 35.64 -15.44
C SER A 317 -19.48 35.36 -16.32
N PRO A 318 -19.86 36.25 -17.28
CA PRO A 318 -21.09 36.11 -18.07
C PRO A 318 -21.18 34.84 -18.94
N GLY A 319 -20.03 34.21 -19.24
CA GLY A 319 -19.93 32.94 -20.00
C GLY A 319 -19.67 31.69 -19.15
N TRP A 320 -19.45 31.83 -17.83
CA TRP A 320 -19.17 30.72 -16.90
C TRP A 320 -20.37 30.43 -15.98
N LYS A 321 -21.59 30.59 -16.48
CA LYS A 321 -22.79 30.16 -15.76
C LYS A 321 -22.96 28.65 -15.89
N ALA A 322 -22.02 27.90 -15.33
CA ALA A 322 -22.20 26.48 -15.08
C ALA A 322 -23.10 26.35 -13.84
N ARG A 323 -24.24 25.66 -13.97
CA ARG A 323 -24.95 25.14 -12.80
C ARG A 323 -24.05 24.05 -12.20
N SER A 324 -23.13 24.43 -11.32
CA SER A 324 -22.31 23.47 -10.59
C SER A 324 -23.19 22.53 -9.77
N PRO A 325 -23.03 21.20 -9.89
CA PRO A 325 -23.70 20.24 -9.01
C PRO A 325 -23.37 20.45 -7.53
N LEU A 326 -22.21 21.09 -7.23
CA LEU A 326 -21.79 21.39 -5.88
C LEU A 326 -22.57 22.55 -5.25
N PHE A 327 -23.24 23.41 -6.03
CA PHE A 327 -24.01 24.54 -5.49
C PHE A 327 -25.06 24.09 -4.48
N ASN A 328 -25.95 23.18 -4.91
CA ASN A 328 -27.04 22.73 -4.06
C ASN A 328 -26.51 21.89 -2.90
N PHE A 329 -25.56 21.00 -3.19
CA PHE A 329 -24.95 20.14 -2.18
C PHE A 329 -24.31 20.97 -1.05
N ILE A 330 -23.51 21.98 -1.40
CA ILE A 330 -22.82 22.83 -0.43
C ILE A 330 -23.81 23.77 0.30
N ALA A 331 -24.76 24.36 -0.43
CA ALA A 331 -25.73 25.28 0.16
C ALA A 331 -26.72 24.61 1.12
N ASN A 332 -27.11 23.35 0.84
CA ASN A 332 -28.07 22.60 1.65
C ASN A 332 -27.42 21.80 2.78
N GLU A 333 -26.10 21.89 2.94
CA GLU A 333 -25.36 21.16 3.96
C GLU A 333 -25.53 19.62 3.91
N GLU A 334 -25.68 19.05 2.71
CA GLU A 334 -26.03 17.63 2.49
C GLU A 334 -25.00 16.60 3.03
N TRP A 335 -23.87 17.06 3.56
CA TRP A 335 -22.87 16.22 4.22
C TRP A 335 -23.07 16.08 5.73
N LYS A 336 -23.93 16.90 6.34
CA LYS A 336 -24.32 16.78 7.75
C LYS A 336 -25.34 15.66 7.92
#